data_AF-A0A7Z0QKI5-F1
#
_entry.id   AF-A0A7Z0QKI5-F1
#
_cell.length_a   1.000
_cell.length_b   1.000
_cell.length_c   1.000
_cell.angle_alpha   90.00
_cell.angle_beta   90.00
_cell.angle_gamma   90.00
#
_symmetry.space_group_name_H-M   'P 1'
#
loop_
_entity.id
_entity.type
_entity.pdbx_description
1 polymer ?
#
loop_
_entity_poly.entity_id
_entity_poly.type
_entity_poly.pdbx_seq_one_letter_code
_entity_poly.pdbx_strand_id
1 'polypeptide(L)'
;MKTITIIEDDERARSIYVRADGDVTVFDRDRKFRFRTDIAGADTTWQILARVVPAIVHAETARLKIEALAARCRTGWRPGYPDEIDPDIPQRTLRRARFGIDLLRYPDDDEFYSPATILMGVDENGQVQPTGEILWIDAGREWAVCEDYFWWTPAEE
;
A
#
# COMPACT_ATOMS: atom_id res chain seq x y z
N MET A 1 20.62 9.80 -7.50
CA MET A 1 19.53 8.86 -7.87
C MET A 1 20.15 7.78 -8.72
N LYS A 2 19.89 6.50 -8.43
CA LYS A 2 20.30 5.40 -9.29
C LYS A 2 19.06 4.78 -9.92
N THR A 3 19.15 4.50 -11.21
CA THR A 3 18.12 3.78 -11.96
C THR A 3 18.66 2.40 -12.27
N ILE A 4 17.87 1.39 -11.98
CA ILE A 4 18.21 -0.01 -12.25
C ILE A 4 17.07 -0.59 -13.07
N THR A 5 17.38 -1.10 -14.25
CA THR A 5 16.41 -1.78 -15.11
C THR A 5 16.72 -3.26 -15.09
N ILE A 6 15.75 -4.07 -14.68
CA ILE A 6 15.81 -5.53 -14.74
C ILE A 6 15.00 -5.93 -15.98
N ILE A 7 15.66 -6.61 -16.91
CA ILE A 7 15.02 -7.15 -18.12
C ILE A 7 14.85 -8.65 -17.85
N GLU A 8 13.59 -9.09 -17.76
CA GLU A 8 13.25 -10.49 -17.46
C GLU A 8 13.18 -11.32 -18.74
N ASP A 9 12.71 -10.73 -19.85
CA ASP A 9 12.66 -11.25 -21.23
C ASP A 9 12.62 -10.07 -22.23
N ASP A 10 12.69 -10.33 -23.56
CA ASP A 10 12.73 -9.29 -24.61
C ASP A 10 11.55 -8.28 -24.58
N GLU A 11 10.45 -8.62 -23.91
CA GLU A 11 9.25 -7.78 -23.81
C GLU A 11 8.96 -7.24 -22.40
N ARG A 12 9.68 -7.69 -21.37
CA ARG A 12 9.35 -7.38 -19.97
C ARG A 12 10.54 -6.77 -19.23
N ALA A 13 10.40 -5.50 -18.90
CA ALA A 13 11.37 -4.75 -18.11
C ALA A 13 10.70 -4.15 -16.87
N ARG A 14 11.36 -4.29 -15.71
CA ARG A 14 11.02 -3.56 -14.48
C ARG A 14 12.06 -2.48 -14.26
N SER A 15 11.60 -1.26 -13.97
CA SER A 15 12.47 -0.13 -13.67
C SER A 15 12.37 0.21 -12.19
N ILE A 16 13.52 0.21 -11.52
CA ILE A 16 13.66 0.50 -10.09
C ILE A 16 14.44 1.80 -9.96
N TYR A 17 13.81 2.80 -9.39
CA TYR A 17 14.44 4.08 -9.08
C TYR A 17 14.75 4.13 -7.59
N VAL A 18 16.03 4.30 -7.25
CA VAL A 18 16.50 4.39 -5.87
C VAL A 18 17.07 5.78 -5.63
N ARG A 19 16.43 6.55 -4.76
CA ARG A 19 16.91 7.85 -4.31
C ARG A 19 17.88 7.67 -3.14
N ALA A 20 18.75 8.65 -2.93
CA ALA A 20 19.81 8.59 -1.91
C ALA A 20 19.27 8.54 -0.47
N ASP A 21 18.02 8.95 -0.26
CA ASP A 21 17.30 8.94 1.02
C ASP A 21 16.62 7.60 1.33
N GLY A 22 16.83 6.57 0.49
CA GLY A 22 16.26 5.23 0.63
C GLY A 22 14.87 5.07 0.04
N ASP A 23 14.37 6.10 -0.63
CA ASP A 23 13.10 6.05 -1.33
C ASP A 23 13.22 5.25 -2.64
N VAL A 24 12.40 4.20 -2.76
CA VAL A 24 12.41 3.27 -3.89
C VAL A 24 11.07 3.33 -4.60
N THR A 25 11.10 3.57 -5.92
CA THR A 25 9.93 3.44 -6.78
C THR A 25 10.16 2.34 -7.79
N VAL A 26 9.26 1.37 -7.82
CA VAL A 26 9.26 0.27 -8.78
C VAL A 26 8.18 0.53 -9.82
N PHE A 27 8.56 0.45 -11.08
CA PHE A 27 7.66 0.46 -12.23
C PHE A 27 7.72 -0.92 -12.89
N ASP A 28 6.58 -1.59 -12.91
CA ASP A 28 6.27 -2.74 -13.76
C ASP A 28 5.17 -2.30 -14.75
N ARG A 29 5.01 -3.01 -15.88
CA ARG A 29 4.21 -2.62 -17.05
C ARG A 29 2.87 -1.94 -16.71
N ASP A 30 2.15 -2.48 -15.73
CA ASP A 30 0.83 -2.00 -15.32
C ASP A 30 0.81 -1.48 -13.87
N ARG A 31 1.97 -1.34 -13.23
CA ARG A 31 2.07 -1.14 -11.78
C ARG A 31 3.17 -0.18 -11.40
N LYS A 32 2.84 0.75 -10.51
CA LYS A 32 3.79 1.63 -9.84
C LYS A 32 3.57 1.50 -8.36
N PHE A 33 4.60 1.15 -7.60
CA PHE A 33 4.53 1.21 -6.14
C PHE A 33 5.83 1.72 -5.56
N ARG A 34 5.72 2.30 -4.36
CA ARG A 34 6.79 3.05 -3.71
C ARG A 34 6.91 2.61 -2.26
N PHE A 35 8.12 2.43 -1.79
CA PHE A 35 8.42 2.10 -0.41
C PHE A 35 9.76 2.70 -0.01
N ARG A 36 10.04 2.71 1.29
CA ARG A 36 11.32 3.16 1.82
C ARG A 36 12.11 1.97 2.34
N THR A 37 13.41 1.95 2.03
CA THR A 37 14.34 0.94 2.55
C THR A 37 15.66 1.60 2.92
N ASP A 38 16.36 1.05 3.89
CA ASP A 38 17.65 1.59 4.31
C ASP A 38 18.74 1.24 3.30
N ILE A 39 19.32 2.26 2.68
CA ILE A 39 20.45 2.15 1.75
C ILE A 39 21.72 2.84 2.27
N ALA A 40 21.75 3.24 3.55
CA ALA A 40 22.88 3.94 4.15
C ALA A 40 24.20 3.15 4.02
N GLY A 41 25.22 3.75 3.42
CA GLY A 41 26.52 3.08 3.17
C GLY A 41 26.48 2.03 2.05
N ALA A 42 25.48 2.04 1.17
CA ALA A 42 25.49 1.27 -0.07
C ALA A 42 25.99 2.13 -1.24
N ASP A 43 27.29 2.02 -1.55
CA ASP A 43 27.93 2.87 -2.56
C ASP A 43 27.87 2.26 -3.97
N THR A 44 27.89 0.92 -4.05
CA THR A 44 27.86 0.18 -5.32
C THR A 44 26.44 -0.21 -5.73
N THR A 45 26.22 -0.44 -7.02
CA THR A 45 24.93 -0.93 -7.53
C THR A 45 24.55 -2.28 -6.90
N TRP A 46 25.53 -3.17 -6.71
CA TRP A 46 25.31 -4.48 -6.08
C TRP A 46 24.89 -4.38 -4.62
N GLN A 47 25.52 -3.51 -3.83
CA GLN A 47 25.11 -3.28 -2.43
C GLN A 47 23.71 -2.68 -2.34
N ILE A 48 23.34 -1.78 -3.25
CA ILE A 48 21.99 -1.22 -3.31
C ILE A 48 20.99 -2.32 -3.66
N LEU A 49 21.27 -3.13 -4.69
CA LEU A 49 20.41 -4.25 -5.09
C LEU A 49 20.23 -5.27 -3.96
N ALA A 50 21.30 -5.61 -3.23
CA ALA A 50 21.24 -6.55 -2.11
C ALA A 50 20.28 -6.10 -0.99
N ARG A 51 20.00 -4.80 -0.87
CA ARG A 51 19.08 -4.23 0.12
C ARG A 51 17.69 -3.98 -0.46
N VAL A 52 17.62 -3.55 -1.71
CA VAL A 52 16.37 -3.21 -2.38
C VAL A 52 15.59 -4.45 -2.78
N VAL A 53 16.25 -5.48 -3.33
CA VAL A 53 15.55 -6.69 -3.82
C VAL A 53 14.75 -7.39 -2.72
N PRO A 54 15.29 -7.68 -1.52
CA PRO A 54 14.50 -8.26 -0.44
C PRO A 54 13.32 -7.37 -0.02
N ALA A 55 13.50 -6.05 -0.02
CA ALA A 55 12.44 -5.10 0.30
C ALA A 55 11.34 -5.07 -0.77
N ILE A 56 11.69 -5.23 -2.06
CA ILE A 56 10.72 -5.40 -3.16
C ILE A 56 9.92 -6.68 -2.92
N VAL A 57 10.59 -7.81 -2.70
CA VAL A 57 9.91 -9.10 -2.47
C VAL A 57 8.96 -9.00 -1.28
N HIS A 58 9.40 -8.37 -0.19
CA HIS A 58 8.56 -8.15 0.98
C HIS A 58 7.33 -7.29 0.66
N ALA A 59 7.51 -6.16 -0.04
CA ALA A 59 6.41 -5.28 -0.44
C ALA A 59 5.40 -5.97 -1.39
N GLU A 60 5.89 -6.73 -2.37
CA GLU A 60 5.05 -7.52 -3.28
C GLU A 60 4.27 -8.61 -2.51
N THR A 61 4.94 -9.30 -1.58
CA THR A 61 4.29 -10.33 -0.76
C THR A 61 3.21 -9.75 0.14
N ALA A 62 3.49 -8.63 0.82
CA ALA A 62 2.51 -7.93 1.66
C ALA A 62 1.28 -7.51 0.85
N ARG A 63 1.50 -6.97 -0.35
CA ARG A 63 0.40 -6.60 -1.27
C ARG A 63 -0.44 -7.81 -1.68
N LEU A 64 0.19 -8.92 -2.06
CA LEU A 64 -0.55 -10.14 -2.45
C LEU A 64 -1.44 -10.66 -1.30
N LYS A 65 -0.96 -10.58 -0.05
CA LYS A 65 -1.74 -10.93 1.14
C LYS A 65 -2.95 -10.02 1.31
N ILE A 66 -2.77 -8.70 1.16
CA ILE A 66 -3.84 -7.71 1.19
C ILE A 66 -4.88 -7.95 0.08
N GLU A 67 -4.45 -8.20 -1.16
CA GLU A 67 -5.34 -8.49 -2.29
C GLU A 67 -6.13 -9.79 -2.07
N ALA A 68 -5.49 -10.83 -1.52
CA ALA A 68 -6.14 -12.08 -1.15
C ALA A 68 -7.18 -11.88 -0.03
N LEU A 69 -6.87 -11.05 0.97
CA LEU A 69 -7.81 -10.70 2.04
C LEU A 69 -9.03 -9.94 1.49
N ALA A 70 -8.81 -8.97 0.60
CA ALA A 70 -9.90 -8.26 -0.08
C ALA A 70 -10.77 -9.22 -0.90
N ALA A 71 -10.16 -10.15 -1.64
CA ALA A 71 -10.88 -11.18 -2.38
C ALA A 71 -11.69 -12.10 -1.46
N ARG A 72 -11.15 -12.49 -0.30
CA ARG A 72 -11.86 -13.25 0.73
C ARG A 72 -13.07 -12.48 1.27
N CYS A 73 -12.94 -11.18 1.54
CA CYS A 73 -14.07 -10.37 2.01
C CYS A 73 -15.21 -10.29 0.97
N ARG A 74 -14.88 -10.28 -0.34
CA ARG A 74 -15.88 -10.30 -1.42
C ARG A 74 -16.73 -11.58 -1.46
N THR A 75 -16.30 -12.68 -0.85
CA THR A 75 -17.11 -13.91 -0.75
C THR A 75 -18.12 -13.86 0.39
N GLY A 76 -18.18 -12.76 1.14
CA GLY A 76 -19.04 -12.59 2.31
C GLY A 76 -18.37 -12.99 3.63
N TRP A 77 -17.09 -13.39 3.60
CA TRP A 77 -16.31 -13.59 4.83
C TRP A 77 -16.15 -12.27 5.59
N ARG A 78 -16.19 -12.35 6.92
CA ARG A 78 -16.00 -11.22 7.83
C ARG A 78 -15.04 -11.67 8.95
N PRO A 79 -14.10 -10.82 9.38
CA PRO A 79 -13.28 -11.11 10.55
C PRO A 79 -14.15 -11.05 11.81
N GLY A 80 -14.18 -12.13 12.59
CA GLY A 80 -14.76 -12.14 13.92
C GLY A 80 -13.79 -11.63 14.99
N TYR A 81 -12.49 -11.89 14.79
CA TYR A 81 -11.41 -11.55 15.71
C TYR A 81 -10.13 -11.17 14.96
N PRO A 82 -9.23 -10.35 15.55
CA PRO A 82 -8.00 -9.91 14.90
C PRO A 82 -7.05 -11.03 14.45
N ASP A 83 -7.06 -12.18 15.13
CA ASP A 83 -6.20 -13.34 14.86
C ASP A 83 -6.66 -14.18 13.65
N GLU A 84 -7.85 -13.93 13.11
CA GLU A 84 -8.32 -14.55 11.86
C GLU A 84 -7.71 -13.92 10.60
N ILE A 85 -7.06 -12.76 10.75
CA ILE A 85 -6.32 -12.04 9.72
C ILE A 85 -4.87 -12.54 9.76
N ASP A 86 -4.26 -12.73 8.59
CA ASP A 86 -2.85 -13.13 8.49
C ASP A 86 -1.99 -12.16 9.34
N PRO A 87 -1.16 -12.66 10.28
CA PRO A 87 -0.41 -11.82 11.21
C PRO A 87 0.61 -10.92 10.52
N ASP A 88 1.00 -11.21 9.27
CA ASP A 88 1.88 -10.35 8.48
C ASP A 88 1.13 -9.19 7.82
N ILE A 89 -0.21 -9.17 7.86
CA ILE A 89 -1.01 -8.02 7.45
C ILE A 89 -1.11 -7.07 8.64
N PRO A 90 -0.50 -5.88 8.59
CA PRO A 90 -0.60 -4.95 9.70
C PRO A 90 -2.04 -4.46 9.83
N GLN A 91 -2.51 -4.45 11.08
CA GLN A 91 -3.83 -3.97 11.45
C GLN A 91 -3.70 -2.63 12.17
N ARG A 92 -4.60 -1.69 11.86
CA ARG A 92 -4.63 -0.36 12.48
C ARG A 92 -6.06 0.06 12.77
N THR A 93 -6.25 0.99 13.70
CA THR A 93 -7.56 1.60 13.96
C THR A 93 -7.60 3.02 13.42
N LEU A 94 -8.66 3.34 12.68
CA LEU A 94 -8.95 4.67 12.17
C LEU A 94 -10.33 5.10 12.64
N ARG A 95 -10.38 5.93 13.67
CA ARG A 95 -11.62 6.50 14.22
C ARG A 95 -12.11 7.62 13.32
N ARG A 96 -13.42 7.91 13.39
CA ARG A 96 -14.05 9.01 12.62
C ARG A 96 -13.81 8.91 11.12
N ALA A 97 -13.65 7.69 10.62
CA ALA A 97 -13.31 7.47 9.22
C ALA A 97 -14.39 8.06 8.31
N ARG A 98 -13.94 8.87 7.35
CA ARG A 98 -14.75 9.46 6.28
C ARG A 98 -14.09 9.15 4.94
N PHE A 99 -14.93 9.00 3.92
CA PHE A 99 -14.46 8.89 2.55
C PHE A 99 -13.73 10.16 2.12
N GLY A 100 -12.56 9.99 1.51
CA GLY A 100 -11.75 11.04 0.93
C GLY A 100 -11.38 10.72 -0.51
N ILE A 101 -11.03 11.76 -1.26
CA ILE A 101 -10.45 11.63 -2.60
C ILE A 101 -8.97 11.93 -2.46
N ASP A 102 -8.12 11.00 -2.93
CA ASP A 102 -6.68 11.23 -2.96
C ASP A 102 -6.30 12.13 -4.15
N LEU A 103 -6.34 13.44 -3.93
CA LEU A 103 -5.96 14.46 -4.92
C LEU A 103 -4.44 14.51 -5.17
N LEU A 104 -3.62 13.87 -4.33
CA LEU A 104 -2.16 13.84 -4.50
C LEU A 104 -1.71 12.72 -5.44
N ARG A 105 -2.46 11.60 -5.51
CA ARG A 105 -2.20 10.52 -6.49
C ARG A 105 -2.68 10.84 -7.90
N TYR A 106 -3.66 11.73 -8.06
CA TYR A 106 -4.26 12.11 -9.35
C TYR A 106 -4.30 13.64 -9.58
N PRO A 107 -3.14 14.33 -9.64
CA PRO A 107 -3.11 15.77 -9.88
C PRO A 107 -3.43 16.18 -11.32
N ASP A 108 -3.45 15.24 -12.27
CA ASP A 108 -3.37 15.53 -13.71
C ASP A 108 -4.69 15.41 -14.50
N ASP A 109 -5.81 15.02 -13.88
CA ASP A 109 -7.11 14.87 -14.55
C ASP A 109 -8.16 15.83 -13.96
N ASP A 110 -8.25 17.04 -14.52
CA ASP A 110 -9.22 18.09 -14.16
C ASP A 110 -10.69 17.72 -14.45
N GLU A 111 -10.97 16.56 -15.05
CA GLU A 111 -12.31 16.16 -15.53
C GLU A 111 -12.87 14.86 -14.93
N PHE A 112 -12.19 14.20 -14.00
CA PHE A 112 -12.68 12.93 -13.46
C PHE A 112 -13.31 13.11 -12.06
N TYR A 113 -14.61 12.88 -11.94
CA TYR A 113 -15.23 12.55 -10.65
C TYR A 113 -14.63 11.22 -10.16
N SER A 114 -13.45 11.29 -9.52
CA SER A 114 -12.85 10.11 -8.93
C SER A 114 -13.70 9.70 -7.72
N PRO A 115 -14.22 8.46 -7.68
CA PRO A 115 -14.89 7.97 -6.49
C PRO A 115 -13.95 8.07 -5.30
N ALA A 116 -14.48 8.13 -4.08
CA ALA A 116 -13.65 8.14 -2.90
C ALA A 116 -12.75 6.90 -2.87
N THR A 117 -11.45 7.11 -3.08
CA THR A 117 -10.45 6.04 -3.17
C THR A 117 -9.78 5.76 -1.83
N ILE A 118 -9.95 6.62 -0.83
CA ILE A 118 -9.30 6.50 0.48
C ILE A 118 -10.27 6.77 1.64
N LEU A 119 -9.89 6.34 2.83
CA LEU A 119 -10.47 6.83 4.08
C LEU A 119 -9.54 7.84 4.73
N MET A 120 -10.11 8.87 5.34
CA MET A 120 -9.41 9.78 6.24
C MET A 120 -10.07 9.74 7.60
N GLY A 121 -9.27 9.69 8.65
CA GLY A 121 -9.76 9.69 10.02
C GLY A 121 -8.66 10.01 11.01
N VAL A 122 -8.89 9.62 12.25
CA VAL A 122 -7.98 9.87 13.37
C VAL A 122 -7.42 8.53 13.85
N ASP A 123 -6.10 8.42 13.88
CA ASP A 123 -5.43 7.22 14.38
C ASP A 123 -5.46 7.13 15.92
N GLU A 124 -4.87 6.08 16.46
CA GLU A 124 -4.79 5.83 17.90
C GLU A 124 -4.06 6.93 18.69
N ASN A 125 -3.22 7.72 18.01
CA ASN A 125 -2.43 8.81 18.60
C ASN A 125 -3.14 10.17 18.45
N GLY A 126 -4.36 10.21 17.92
CA GLY A 126 -5.07 11.46 17.67
C GLY A 126 -4.63 12.21 16.41
N GLN A 127 -3.79 11.60 15.56
CA GLN A 127 -3.31 12.23 14.33
C GLN A 127 -4.26 11.95 13.17
N VAL A 128 -4.41 12.93 12.28
CA VAL A 128 -5.15 12.73 11.03
C VAL A 128 -4.32 11.84 10.11
N GLN A 129 -4.87 10.71 9.71
CA GLN A 129 -4.23 9.75 8.83
C GLN A 129 -5.13 9.42 7.64
N PRO A 130 -4.62 9.49 6.40
CA PRO A 130 -5.22 8.82 5.27
C PRO A 130 -4.86 7.33 5.26
N THR A 131 -5.73 6.51 4.71
CA THR A 131 -5.39 5.14 4.32
C THR A 131 -4.74 5.12 2.94
N GLY A 132 -4.20 3.97 2.56
CA GLY A 132 -4.01 3.62 1.15
C GLY A 132 -5.34 3.48 0.42
N GLU A 133 -5.26 3.15 -0.87
CA GLU A 133 -6.45 2.95 -1.71
C GLU A 133 -7.35 1.83 -1.16
N ILE A 134 -8.66 2.07 -1.12
CA ILE A 134 -9.67 1.11 -0.66
C ILE A 134 -9.80 -0.01 -1.71
N LEU A 135 -9.47 -1.24 -1.32
CA LEU A 135 -9.67 -2.43 -2.16
C LEU A 135 -11.01 -3.12 -1.87
N TRP A 136 -11.47 -3.00 -0.62
CA TRP A 136 -12.77 -3.48 -0.15
C TRP A 136 -13.15 -2.78 1.17
N ILE A 137 -14.43 -2.51 1.39
CA ILE A 137 -14.93 -1.92 2.64
C ILE A 137 -16.22 -2.61 3.09
N ASP A 138 -16.35 -2.82 4.40
CA ASP A 138 -17.58 -3.38 4.97
C ASP A 138 -18.76 -2.43 4.83
N ALA A 139 -19.96 -2.99 4.62
CA ALA A 139 -21.18 -2.22 4.42
C ALA A 139 -21.60 -1.43 5.67
N GLY A 140 -21.34 -1.98 6.87
CA GLY A 140 -21.49 -1.30 8.14
C GLY A 140 -20.36 -0.29 8.43
N ARG A 141 -19.33 -0.25 7.58
CA ARG A 141 -18.12 0.56 7.70
C ARG A 141 -17.37 0.28 9.00
N GLU A 142 -17.40 -0.96 9.47
CA GLU A 142 -16.71 -1.38 10.69
C GLU A 142 -15.23 -1.69 10.45
N TRP A 143 -14.86 -2.03 9.21
CA TRP A 143 -13.48 -2.16 8.75
C TRP A 143 -13.34 -1.97 7.24
N ALA A 144 -12.11 -1.77 6.78
CA ALA A 144 -11.72 -1.69 5.38
C ALA A 144 -10.41 -2.44 5.12
N VAL A 145 -10.30 -3.01 3.92
CA VAL A 145 -9.04 -3.54 3.38
C VAL A 145 -8.51 -2.52 2.38
N CYS A 146 -7.37 -1.92 2.71
CA CYS A 146 -6.71 -0.91 1.89
C CYS A 146 -5.37 -1.45 1.35
N GLU A 147 -4.81 -0.80 0.33
CA GLU A 147 -3.53 -1.16 -0.27
C GLU A 147 -2.38 -1.22 0.74
N ASP A 148 -2.44 -0.38 1.79
CA ASP A 148 -1.42 -0.28 2.82
C ASP A 148 -1.63 -1.30 3.95
N TYR A 149 -2.83 -1.36 4.51
CA TYR A 149 -3.12 -2.10 5.75
C TYR A 149 -4.57 -2.60 5.81
N PHE A 150 -4.85 -3.44 6.81
CA PHE A 150 -6.21 -3.67 7.28
C PHE A 150 -6.57 -2.60 8.32
N TRP A 151 -7.71 -1.93 8.12
CA TRP A 151 -8.15 -0.83 8.96
C TRP A 151 -9.45 -1.16 9.68
N TRP A 152 -9.41 -1.20 11.01
CA TRP A 152 -10.59 -1.16 11.86
C TRP A 152 -11.16 0.26 11.87
N THR A 153 -12.44 0.42 11.54
CA THR A 153 -13.10 1.73 11.42
C THR A 153 -14.34 1.80 12.30
N PRO A 154 -14.22 1.60 13.62
CA PRO A 154 -15.39 1.61 14.50
C PRO A 154 -16.18 2.90 14.33
N ALA A 155 -17.50 2.78 14.21
CA ALA A 155 -18.38 3.93 14.38
C ALA A 155 -18.15 4.50 15.79
N GLU A 156 -17.88 5.80 15.92
CA GLU A 156 -17.85 6.42 17.24
C GLU A 156 -19.25 6.30 17.88
N GLU A 157 -19.28 5.96 19.18
CA GLU A 157 -20.43 6.21 20.07
C GLU A 157 -20.65 7.72 20.28
#